data_AF-A0A8A3PKI8-F1
#
_entry.id   AF-A0A8A3PKI8-F1
#
_cell.length_a   1.000
_cell.length_b   1.000
_cell.length_c   1.000
_cell.angle_alpha   90.00
_cell.angle_beta   90.00
_cell.angle_gamma   90.00
#
_symmetry.space_group_name_H-M   'P 1'
#
loop_
_entity.id
_entity.type
_entity.pdbx_description
1 polymer ?
#
loop_
_entity_poly.entity_id
_entity_poly.type
_entity_poly.pdbx_seq_one_letter_code
_entity_poly.pdbx_strand_id
1 'polypeptide(L)'
;MNSWFLNTHCAVRDGIVPDAKDGFTWGVNGKPVAFSMLSGFEIKGVGRRHWVHIIESRVCAYHAVRLTCVGSVIRLLRGHRLKSERAPRLGVRYDGHYRIESWGQVLLKLSAGPDIYRNTLTLVELPGQNTIEELDVVPTPSQMDNFIIYSRMIENDIKAREGEASCKEYRASEAKTEMARKAFIEKLKAYDRPAHKLLDDTTHRLENAFPLPLSIEPYPYPYPYPYPYAALRTA
;
A
#
# COMPACT_ATOMS: atom_id res chain seq x y z
N MET A 1 -17.11 -1.84 -10.44
CA MET A 1 -16.52 -3.19 -10.35
C MET A 1 -15.11 -3.02 -9.81
N ASN A 2 -14.89 -3.40 -8.55
CA ASN A 2 -13.58 -3.38 -7.90
C ASN A 2 -12.88 -4.69 -8.25
N SER A 3 -11.73 -4.61 -8.93
CA SER A 3 -11.01 -5.80 -9.38
C SER A 3 -9.61 -5.80 -8.82
N TRP A 4 -9.24 -6.91 -8.20
CA TRP A 4 -7.91 -7.16 -7.66
C TRP A 4 -7.24 -8.29 -8.44
N PHE A 5 -5.93 -8.18 -8.59
CA PHE A 5 -5.11 -9.08 -9.38
C PHE A 5 -3.84 -9.48 -8.62
N LEU A 6 -3.42 -10.74 -8.78
CA LEU A 6 -2.19 -11.27 -8.19
C LEU A 6 -0.97 -10.44 -8.62
N ASN A 7 -0.91 -10.13 -9.91
CA ASN A 7 0.09 -9.27 -10.54
C ASN A 7 -0.53 -8.55 -11.74
N THR A 8 0.24 -7.66 -12.38
CA THR A 8 -0.21 -6.95 -13.57
C THR A 8 -0.51 -7.86 -14.76
N HIS A 9 0.12 -9.03 -14.90
CA HIS A 9 -0.20 -9.97 -15.99
C HIS A 9 -1.62 -10.52 -15.89
N CYS A 10 -2.15 -10.74 -14.68
CA CYS A 10 -3.56 -11.09 -14.50
C CYS A 10 -4.49 -9.96 -14.97
N ALA A 11 -4.11 -8.70 -14.70
CA ALA A 11 -4.85 -7.53 -15.20
C ALA A 11 -4.76 -7.40 -16.72
N VAL A 12 -3.65 -7.83 -17.34
CA VAL A 12 -3.52 -7.91 -18.82
C VAL A 12 -4.44 -8.97 -19.40
N ARG A 13 -4.41 -10.19 -18.84
CA ARG A 13 -5.25 -11.30 -19.26
C ARG A 13 -6.74 -10.93 -19.23
N ASP A 14 -7.15 -10.19 -18.20
CA ASP A 14 -8.54 -9.77 -18.00
C ASP A 14 -8.88 -8.47 -18.77
N GLY A 15 -7.96 -7.98 -19.60
CA GLY A 15 -8.19 -6.85 -20.51
C GLY A 15 -8.22 -5.47 -19.85
N ILE A 16 -7.83 -5.37 -18.57
CA ILE A 16 -7.81 -4.08 -17.84
C ILE A 16 -6.67 -3.20 -18.35
N VAL A 17 -5.50 -3.77 -18.58
CA VAL A 17 -4.34 -3.06 -19.15
C VAL A 17 -3.80 -3.84 -20.34
N PRO A 18 -3.24 -3.18 -21.36
CA PRO A 18 -2.69 -3.88 -22.52
C PRO A 18 -1.27 -4.42 -22.26
N ASP A 19 -0.58 -3.96 -21.23
CA ASP A 19 0.79 -4.34 -20.89
C ASP A 19 0.97 -4.36 -19.36
N ALA A 20 1.84 -5.25 -18.87
CA ALA A 20 2.08 -5.48 -17.45
C ALA A 20 3.14 -4.55 -16.82
N LYS A 21 3.75 -3.66 -17.63
CA LYS A 21 4.80 -2.74 -17.18
C LYS A 21 4.32 -1.71 -16.16
N ASP A 22 5.29 -1.18 -15.40
CA ASP A 22 5.10 0.01 -14.55
C ASP A 22 5.03 1.28 -15.42
N GLY A 23 4.03 2.13 -15.16
CA GLY A 23 3.79 3.35 -15.88
C GLY A 23 2.73 3.28 -16.98
N PHE A 24 2.88 4.13 -18.01
CA PHE A 24 1.85 4.33 -19.04
C PHE A 24 1.82 3.23 -20.07
N THR A 25 0.61 2.79 -20.36
CA THR A 25 0.29 1.85 -21.43
C THR A 25 -0.58 2.53 -22.49
N TRP A 26 -0.44 2.09 -23.73
CA TRP A 26 -0.94 2.82 -24.89
C TRP A 26 -1.98 2.00 -25.64
N GLY A 27 -2.98 2.70 -26.18
CA GLY A 27 -3.94 2.14 -27.12
C GLY A 27 -3.40 2.16 -28.55
N VAL A 28 -4.12 1.48 -29.44
CA VAL A 28 -3.80 1.38 -30.89
C VAL A 28 -3.73 2.77 -31.55
N ASN A 29 -4.45 3.75 -31.01
CA ASN A 29 -4.49 5.14 -31.47
C ASN A 29 -3.37 6.03 -30.90
N GLY A 30 -2.37 5.44 -30.21
CA GLY A 30 -1.26 6.17 -29.60
C GLY A 30 -1.66 7.03 -28.39
N LYS A 31 -2.89 6.91 -27.87
CA LYS A 31 -3.35 7.60 -26.66
C LYS A 31 -3.09 6.77 -25.41
N PRO A 32 -2.80 7.38 -24.25
CA PRO A 32 -2.63 6.63 -23.02
C PRO A 32 -3.97 6.04 -22.60
N VAL A 33 -3.98 4.74 -22.27
CA VAL A 33 -5.20 4.01 -21.90
C VAL A 33 -5.20 3.66 -20.42
N ALA A 34 -4.04 3.27 -19.88
CA ALA A 34 -3.91 2.97 -18.46
C ALA A 34 -2.55 3.40 -17.91
N PHE A 35 -2.52 3.59 -16.60
CA PHE A 35 -1.32 3.89 -15.84
C PHE A 35 -1.26 2.93 -14.65
N SER A 36 -0.21 2.11 -14.63
CA SER A 36 0.09 1.23 -13.52
C SER A 36 1.07 1.94 -12.59
N MET A 37 0.67 2.18 -11.35
CA MET A 37 1.51 2.75 -10.28
C MET A 37 2.02 1.61 -9.41
N LEU A 38 3.08 0.94 -9.87
CA LEU A 38 3.63 -0.23 -9.15
C LEU A 38 4.72 0.17 -8.16
N SER A 39 5.35 1.33 -8.35
CA SER A 39 6.43 1.85 -7.51
C SER A 39 6.31 3.36 -7.31
N GLY A 40 7.20 3.92 -6.48
CA GLY A 40 7.21 5.35 -6.16
C GLY A 40 6.33 5.68 -4.96
N PHE A 41 5.94 6.95 -4.87
CA PHE A 41 5.14 7.49 -3.78
C PHE A 41 3.84 8.07 -4.32
N GLU A 42 2.81 8.11 -3.48
CA GLU A 42 1.59 8.84 -3.76
C GLU A 42 1.18 9.60 -2.50
N ILE A 43 0.84 10.87 -2.68
CA ILE A 43 0.34 11.72 -1.60
C ILE A 43 -1.01 12.31 -2.00
N LYS A 44 -1.79 12.69 -0.98
CA LYS A 44 -3.05 13.39 -1.20
C LYS A 44 -2.80 14.79 -1.78
N GLY A 45 -3.53 15.14 -2.82
CA GLY A 45 -3.48 16.46 -3.43
C GLY A 45 -4.37 17.49 -2.71
N VAL A 46 -4.45 18.69 -3.27
CA VAL A 46 -5.19 19.83 -2.68
C VAL A 46 -6.71 19.56 -2.62
N GLY A 47 -7.26 18.86 -3.61
CA GLY A 47 -8.69 18.51 -3.65
C GLY A 47 -8.98 17.12 -3.07
N ARG A 48 -10.22 16.90 -2.59
CA ARG A 48 -10.66 15.62 -1.98
C ARG A 48 -10.39 14.38 -2.86
N ARG A 49 -10.44 14.55 -4.18
CA ARG A 49 -10.24 13.50 -5.20
C ARG A 49 -8.92 13.61 -5.97
N HIS A 50 -7.99 14.42 -5.48
CA HIS A 50 -6.72 14.67 -6.13
C HIS A 50 -5.63 13.85 -5.45
N TRP A 51 -4.79 13.25 -6.28
CA TRP A 51 -3.68 12.41 -5.85
C TRP A 51 -2.46 12.77 -6.65
N VAL A 52 -1.30 12.86 -5.99
CA VAL A 52 -0.05 13.22 -6.64
C VAL A 52 0.86 12.01 -6.56
N HIS A 53 1.13 11.41 -7.70
CA HIS A 53 2.11 10.34 -7.81
C HIS A 53 3.49 10.92 -8.07
N ILE A 54 4.47 10.50 -7.27
CA ILE A 54 5.84 10.98 -7.29
C ILE A 54 6.78 9.82 -7.58
N ILE A 55 7.65 9.98 -8.58
CA ILE A 55 8.71 9.03 -8.88
C ILE A 55 10.02 9.78 -9.12
N GLU A 56 11.12 9.20 -8.65
CA GLU A 56 12.47 9.73 -8.85
C GLU A 56 13.23 8.79 -9.79
N SER A 57 13.84 9.36 -10.82
CA SER A 57 14.56 8.57 -11.82
C SER A 57 15.76 9.34 -12.38
N ARG A 58 16.75 8.59 -12.88
CA ARG A 58 17.88 9.15 -13.63
C ARG A 58 17.57 9.38 -15.11
N VAL A 59 16.45 8.84 -15.60
CA VAL A 59 16.11 8.79 -17.02
C VAL A 59 15.17 9.94 -17.38
N CYS A 60 15.72 10.99 -18.00
CA CYS A 60 14.93 12.14 -18.46
C CYS A 60 13.82 11.74 -19.46
N ALA A 61 14.04 10.73 -20.31
CA ALA A 61 13.07 10.32 -21.34
C ALA A 61 11.76 9.74 -20.77
N TYR A 62 11.79 9.10 -19.59
CA TYR A 62 10.58 8.60 -18.92
C TYR A 62 9.61 9.75 -18.54
N HIS A 63 10.10 10.98 -18.58
CA HIS A 63 9.43 12.17 -18.07
C HIS A 63 8.71 12.97 -19.16
N ALA A 64 9.29 13.04 -20.36
CA ALA A 64 8.66 13.67 -21.52
C ALA A 64 7.34 12.99 -21.94
N VAL A 65 7.28 11.66 -21.79
CA VAL A 65 6.05 10.88 -22.06
C VAL A 65 4.88 11.31 -21.17
N ARG A 66 5.14 11.69 -19.92
CA ARG A 66 4.06 12.06 -18.98
C ARG A 66 3.39 13.37 -19.38
N LEU A 67 4.14 14.29 -19.99
CA LEU A 67 3.62 15.55 -20.52
C LEU A 67 2.54 15.30 -21.59
N THR A 68 2.77 14.34 -22.49
CA THR A 68 1.83 14.03 -23.58
C THR A 68 0.52 13.40 -23.08
N CYS A 69 0.47 12.98 -21.82
CA CYS A 69 -0.71 12.35 -21.23
C CYS A 69 -1.65 13.35 -20.52
N VAL A 70 -1.25 14.61 -20.33
CA VAL A 70 -2.08 15.62 -19.65
C VAL A 70 -3.43 15.81 -20.37
N GLY A 71 -4.50 15.89 -19.59
CA GLY A 71 -5.89 15.96 -20.08
C GLY A 71 -6.51 14.60 -20.42
N SER A 72 -5.72 13.53 -20.50
CA SER A 72 -6.24 12.19 -20.81
C SER A 72 -6.94 11.55 -19.61
N VAL A 73 -7.97 10.75 -19.91
CA VAL A 73 -8.61 9.85 -18.95
C VAL A 73 -8.02 8.46 -19.12
N ILE A 74 -7.57 7.88 -18.02
CA ILE A 74 -6.86 6.61 -17.97
C ILE A 74 -7.46 5.68 -16.93
N ARG A 75 -7.31 4.37 -17.13
CA ARG A 75 -7.50 3.36 -16.09
C ARG A 75 -6.31 3.37 -15.14
N LEU A 76 -6.56 3.44 -13.83
CA LEU A 76 -5.52 3.50 -12.82
C LEU A 76 -5.40 2.19 -12.07
N LEU A 77 -4.19 1.64 -12.03
CA LEU A 77 -3.86 0.48 -11.23
C LEU A 77 -2.87 0.88 -10.14
N ARG A 78 -3.11 0.46 -8.89
CA ARG A 78 -2.17 0.64 -7.78
C ARG A 78 -1.57 -0.70 -7.41
N GLY A 79 -0.25 -0.75 -7.30
CA GLY A 79 0.48 -1.93 -6.84
C GLY A 79 0.81 -1.86 -5.35
N HIS A 80 1.00 -3.00 -4.71
CA HIS A 80 1.31 -3.06 -3.27
C HIS A 80 2.64 -2.45 -2.84
N ARG A 81 3.58 -2.26 -3.77
CA ARG A 81 4.87 -1.61 -3.48
C ARG A 81 4.82 -0.09 -3.64
N LEU A 82 3.70 0.45 -4.10
CA LEU A 82 3.47 1.88 -4.10
C LEU A 82 3.41 2.36 -2.65
N LYS A 83 4.21 3.38 -2.32
CA LYS A 83 4.15 4.02 -1.00
C LYS A 83 2.99 5.00 -0.99
N SER A 84 1.80 4.50 -0.65
CA SER A 84 0.53 5.24 -0.64
C SER A 84 -0.40 4.72 0.44
N GLU A 85 -1.20 5.59 1.02
CA GLU A 85 -2.34 5.22 1.87
C GLU A 85 -3.40 4.42 1.10
N ARG A 86 -3.44 4.55 -0.23
CA ARG A 86 -4.38 3.85 -1.11
C ARG A 86 -3.78 2.65 -1.82
N ALA A 87 -2.51 2.31 -1.56
CA ALA A 87 -1.93 1.12 -2.18
C ALA A 87 -2.65 -0.13 -1.65
N PRO A 88 -2.99 -1.09 -2.51
CA PRO A 88 -3.53 -2.34 -2.01
C PRO A 88 -2.45 -3.05 -1.19
N ARG A 89 -2.87 -3.80 -0.16
CA ARG A 89 -1.90 -4.53 0.69
C ARG A 89 -1.10 -5.57 -0.11
N LEU A 90 -1.70 -6.12 -1.15
CA LEU A 90 -1.07 -7.07 -2.06
C LEU A 90 -1.37 -6.80 -3.53
N GLY A 91 -0.53 -7.38 -4.38
CA GLY A 91 -0.80 -7.53 -5.80
C GLY A 91 -1.01 -6.18 -6.45
N VAL A 92 -2.04 -6.11 -7.28
CA VAL A 92 -2.43 -4.93 -8.04
C VAL A 92 -3.94 -4.77 -7.99
N ARG A 93 -4.42 -3.57 -7.69
CA ARG A 93 -5.85 -3.24 -7.66
C ARG A 93 -6.17 -2.24 -8.76
N TYR A 94 -7.30 -2.45 -9.43
CA TYR A 94 -7.88 -1.49 -10.34
C TYR A 94 -8.79 -0.53 -9.56
N ASP A 95 -8.44 0.75 -9.60
CA ASP A 95 -9.08 1.78 -8.79
C ASP A 95 -10.01 2.70 -9.62
N GLY A 96 -10.26 2.34 -10.88
CA GLY A 96 -11.14 3.08 -11.77
C GLY A 96 -10.40 4.04 -12.70
N HIS A 97 -11.12 5.07 -13.15
CA HIS A 97 -10.71 6.05 -14.14
C HIS A 97 -10.27 7.36 -13.49
N TYR A 98 -9.15 7.88 -13.96
CA TYR A 98 -8.57 9.12 -13.48
C TYR A 98 -8.25 10.03 -14.66
N ARG A 99 -8.44 11.33 -14.47
CA ARG A 99 -7.94 12.35 -15.39
C ARG A 99 -6.56 12.80 -14.93
N ILE A 100 -5.62 12.92 -15.86
CA ILE A 100 -4.33 13.54 -15.60
C ILE A 100 -4.50 15.05 -15.72
N GLU A 101 -4.38 15.76 -14.62
CA GLU A 101 -4.59 17.20 -14.58
C GLU A 101 -3.32 17.98 -14.86
N SER A 102 -2.22 17.56 -14.24
CA SER A 102 -0.94 18.24 -14.40
C SER A 102 0.23 17.28 -14.25
N TRP A 103 1.37 17.74 -14.76
CA TRP A 103 2.66 17.07 -14.64
C TRP A 103 3.70 18.09 -14.23
N GLY A 104 4.69 17.66 -13.45
CA GLY A 104 5.84 18.46 -13.07
C GLY A 104 7.13 17.64 -13.06
N GLN A 105 8.24 18.31 -13.32
CA GLN A 105 9.59 17.75 -13.22
C GLN A 105 10.50 18.74 -12.52
N VAL A 106 11.27 18.24 -11.56
CA VAL A 106 12.28 19.01 -10.82
C VAL A 106 13.59 18.23 -10.84
N LEU A 107 14.67 18.88 -11.22
CA LEU A 107 16.03 18.32 -11.09
C LEU A 107 16.48 18.46 -9.64
N LEU A 108 16.70 17.31 -8.99
CA LEU A 108 17.33 17.21 -7.68
C LEU A 108 18.84 17.08 -7.90
N LYS A 109 19.55 18.21 -7.85
CA LYS A 109 21.02 18.20 -7.86
C LYS A 109 21.52 17.74 -6.50
N LEU A 110 22.08 16.54 -6.44
CA LEU A 110 22.81 16.06 -5.27
C LEU A 110 24.22 16.67 -5.30
N SER A 111 24.70 17.16 -4.15
CA SER A 111 25.97 17.88 -3.99
C SER A 111 27.19 17.09 -4.48
N ALA A 112 27.09 15.77 -4.51
CA ALA A 112 28.01 14.85 -5.18
C ALA A 112 27.24 13.61 -5.62
N GLY A 113 26.73 13.58 -6.85
CA GLY A 113 26.00 12.44 -7.37
C GLY A 113 25.46 12.67 -8.79
N PRO A 114 24.96 11.61 -9.45
CA PRO A 114 24.31 11.74 -10.75
C PRO A 114 23.00 12.52 -10.62
N ASP A 115 22.61 13.22 -11.69
CA ASP A 115 21.34 13.94 -11.76
C ASP A 115 20.15 13.00 -11.50
N ILE A 116 19.29 13.40 -10.57
CA ILE A 116 18.03 12.70 -10.27
C ILE A 116 16.87 13.64 -10.58
N TYR A 117 15.91 13.18 -11.34
CA TYR A 117 14.71 13.93 -11.68
C TYR A 117 13.53 13.43 -10.86
N ARG A 118 12.94 14.32 -10.05
CA ARG A 118 11.66 14.07 -9.39
C ARG A 118 10.54 14.46 -10.33
N ASN A 119 9.62 13.53 -10.53
CA ASN A 119 8.46 13.72 -11.39
C ASN A 119 7.19 13.59 -10.59
N THR A 120 6.30 14.54 -10.80
CA THR A 120 4.98 14.58 -10.19
C THR A 120 3.91 14.44 -11.26
N LEU A 121 2.90 13.64 -10.98
CA LEU A 121 1.72 13.48 -11.82
C LEU A 121 0.49 13.70 -10.95
N THR A 122 -0.31 14.70 -11.27
CA THR A 122 -1.56 14.99 -10.56
C THR A 122 -2.70 14.26 -11.23
N LEU A 123 -3.34 13.38 -10.47
CA LEU A 123 -4.42 12.50 -10.87
C LEU A 123 -5.71 12.93 -10.17
N VAL A 124 -6.77 13.10 -10.95
CA VAL A 124 -8.10 13.46 -10.44
C VAL A 124 -9.05 12.30 -10.68
N GLU A 125 -9.57 11.73 -9.60
CA GLU A 125 -10.56 10.66 -9.66
C GLU A 125 -11.86 11.16 -10.31
N LEU A 126 -12.38 10.42 -11.30
CA LEU A 126 -13.67 10.76 -11.90
C LEU A 126 -14.84 10.42 -10.96
N PRO A 127 -15.93 11.22 -10.97
CA PRO A 127 -17.09 10.98 -10.13
C PRO A 127 -17.87 9.72 -10.53
N GLY A 128 -18.69 9.20 -9.61
CA GLY A 128 -19.55 8.04 -9.86
C GLY A 128 -18.85 6.68 -9.79
N GLN A 129 -17.64 6.65 -9.22
CA GLN A 129 -16.86 5.43 -9.01
C GLN A 129 -16.93 4.98 -7.56
N ASN A 130 -16.64 3.70 -7.34
CA ASN A 130 -16.62 3.08 -6.02
C ASN A 130 -15.70 3.84 -5.07
N THR A 131 -16.13 3.93 -3.81
CA THR A 131 -15.38 4.64 -2.78
C THR A 131 -14.11 3.87 -2.42
N ILE A 132 -13.11 4.56 -1.83
CA ILE A 132 -11.89 3.87 -1.40
C ILE A 132 -12.18 2.88 -0.26
N GLU A 133 -13.18 3.20 0.56
CA GLU A 133 -13.68 2.35 1.63
C GLU A 133 -14.25 1.03 1.08
N GLU A 134 -14.92 1.06 -0.07
CA GLU A 134 -15.36 -0.16 -0.78
C GLU A 134 -14.19 -0.93 -1.43
N LEU A 135 -13.10 -0.25 -1.75
CA LEU A 135 -11.88 -0.84 -2.34
C LEU A 135 -10.96 -1.46 -1.30
N ASP A 136 -11.11 -1.09 -0.02
CA ASP A 136 -10.36 -1.67 1.10
C ASP A 136 -10.98 -2.97 1.63
N VAL A 137 -12.16 -3.35 1.12
CA VAL A 137 -12.76 -4.69 1.34
C VAL A 137 -12.00 -5.79 0.58
N VAL A 138 -11.04 -5.42 -0.29
CA VAL A 138 -10.20 -6.38 -1.02
C VAL A 138 -9.39 -7.24 -0.02
N PRO A 139 -9.46 -8.57 -0.13
CA PRO A 139 -8.97 -9.49 0.88
C PRO A 139 -7.46 -9.31 1.16
N THR A 140 -7.11 -9.47 2.43
CA THR A 140 -5.74 -9.44 2.92
C THR A 140 -4.97 -10.68 2.43
N PRO A 141 -3.63 -10.64 2.42
CA PRO A 141 -2.81 -11.76 1.98
C PRO A 141 -3.27 -13.12 2.46
N SER A 142 -3.47 -13.25 3.76
CA SER A 142 -3.87 -14.49 4.42
C SER A 142 -5.33 -14.89 4.16
N GLN A 143 -6.15 -14.00 3.60
CA GLN A 143 -7.55 -14.24 3.25
C GLN A 143 -7.72 -14.76 1.81
N MET A 144 -6.63 -14.96 1.08
CA MET A 144 -6.67 -15.43 -0.30
C MET A 144 -6.40 -16.93 -0.43
N ASP A 145 -7.25 -17.65 -1.16
CA ASP A 145 -7.03 -19.08 -1.49
C ASP A 145 -5.64 -19.35 -2.08
N ASN A 146 -5.09 -18.36 -2.78
CA ASN A 146 -3.79 -18.43 -3.45
C ASN A 146 -2.67 -17.69 -2.72
N PHE A 147 -2.80 -17.42 -1.41
CA PHE A 147 -1.78 -16.70 -0.63
C PHE A 147 -0.38 -17.31 -0.77
N ILE A 148 -0.28 -18.64 -0.73
CA ILE A 148 1.00 -19.35 -0.88
C ILE A 148 1.66 -19.04 -2.24
N ILE A 149 0.85 -18.97 -3.31
CA ILE A 149 1.32 -18.64 -4.66
C ILE A 149 1.79 -17.18 -4.69
N TYR A 150 1.02 -16.27 -4.09
CA TYR A 150 1.39 -14.87 -3.98
C TYR A 150 2.73 -14.69 -3.26
N SER A 151 2.90 -15.30 -2.08
CA SER A 151 4.11 -15.20 -1.28
C SER A 151 5.34 -15.70 -2.04
N ARG A 152 5.23 -16.86 -2.71
CA ARG A 152 6.32 -17.39 -3.57
C ARG A 152 6.66 -16.44 -4.71
N MET A 153 5.64 -15.83 -5.33
CA MET A 153 5.85 -14.88 -6.43
C MET A 153 6.57 -13.62 -5.96
N ILE A 154 6.18 -13.04 -4.81
CA ILE A 154 6.84 -11.87 -4.24
C ILE A 154 8.28 -12.17 -3.86
N GLU A 155 8.54 -13.31 -3.21
CA GLU A 155 9.90 -13.73 -2.89
C GLU A 155 10.77 -13.84 -4.15
N ASN A 156 10.27 -14.48 -5.20
CA ASN A 156 10.99 -14.63 -6.46
C ASN A 156 11.28 -13.27 -7.12
N ASP A 157 10.34 -12.34 -7.08
CA ASP A 157 10.53 -11.01 -7.66
C ASP A 157 11.55 -10.19 -6.85
N ILE A 158 11.50 -10.23 -5.51
CA ILE A 158 12.51 -9.58 -4.65
C ILE A 158 13.90 -10.17 -4.93
N LYS A 159 14.02 -11.51 -5.00
CA LYS A 159 15.28 -12.18 -5.35
C LYS A 159 15.81 -11.74 -6.70
N ALA A 160 14.94 -11.62 -7.71
CA ALA A 160 15.34 -11.23 -9.06
C ALA A 160 15.78 -9.77 -9.15
N ARG A 161 15.13 -8.85 -8.40
CA ARG A 161 15.37 -7.41 -8.49
C ARG A 161 16.42 -6.88 -7.52
N GLU A 162 16.41 -7.38 -6.30
CA GLU A 162 17.16 -6.83 -5.17
C GLU A 162 18.17 -7.84 -4.60
N GLY A 163 18.06 -9.11 -5.01
CA GLY A 163 18.98 -10.18 -4.63
C GLY A 163 18.56 -10.97 -3.39
N GLU A 164 19.37 -11.98 -3.06
CA GLU A 164 19.07 -12.94 -2.00
C GLU A 164 19.06 -12.31 -0.59
N ALA A 165 19.83 -11.23 -0.38
CA ALA A 165 19.91 -10.54 0.91
C ALA A 165 18.57 -9.87 1.27
N SER A 166 18.02 -9.05 0.38
CA SER A 166 16.70 -8.40 0.56
C SER A 166 15.57 -9.43 0.72
N CYS A 167 15.66 -10.57 0.03
CA CYS A 167 14.67 -11.64 0.21
C CYS A 167 14.72 -12.25 1.62
N LYS A 168 15.92 -12.41 2.21
CA LYS A 168 16.04 -12.91 3.59
C LYS A 168 15.45 -11.92 4.60
N GLU A 169 15.69 -10.62 4.41
CA GLU A 169 15.10 -9.56 5.24
C GLU A 169 13.57 -9.58 5.16
N TYR A 170 13.02 -9.67 3.94
CA TYR A 170 11.57 -9.80 3.72
C TYR A 170 10.98 -11.02 4.45
N ARG A 171 11.61 -12.20 4.34
CA ARG A 171 11.15 -13.39 5.08
C ARG A 171 11.18 -13.18 6.60
N ALA A 172 12.20 -12.49 7.11
CA ALA A 172 12.30 -12.21 8.53
C ALA A 172 11.20 -11.24 9.01
N SER A 173 10.85 -10.22 8.21
CA SER A 173 9.75 -9.30 8.54
C SER A 173 8.38 -9.98 8.51
N GLU A 174 8.15 -10.84 7.51
CA GLU A 174 6.92 -11.63 7.41
C GLU A 174 6.79 -12.62 8.58
N ALA A 175 7.88 -13.33 8.92
CA ALA A 175 7.90 -14.23 10.07
C ALA A 175 7.60 -13.51 11.39
N LYS A 176 8.12 -12.29 11.57
CA LYS A 176 7.81 -11.45 12.74
C LYS A 176 6.33 -11.06 12.80
N THR A 177 5.75 -10.70 11.66
CA THR A 177 4.33 -10.34 11.55
C THR A 177 3.44 -11.54 11.85
N GLU A 178 3.79 -12.73 11.35
CA GLU A 178 3.08 -13.98 11.60
C GLU A 178 3.18 -14.44 13.07
N MET A 179 4.35 -14.30 13.70
CA MET A 179 4.50 -14.54 15.13
C MET A 179 3.63 -13.61 15.97
N ALA A 180 3.60 -12.31 15.63
CA ALA A 180 2.73 -11.34 16.30
C ALA A 180 1.25 -11.69 16.13
N ARG A 181 0.83 -12.12 14.94
CA ARG A 181 -0.54 -12.59 14.65
C ARG A 181 -0.89 -13.81 15.50
N LYS A 182 -0.04 -14.84 15.55
CA LYS A 182 -0.27 -16.05 16.36
C LYS A 182 -0.36 -15.73 17.85
N ALA A 183 0.55 -14.90 18.36
CA ALA A 183 0.52 -14.46 19.76
C ALA A 183 -0.76 -13.70 20.10
N PHE A 184 -1.25 -12.87 19.18
CA PHE A 184 -2.50 -12.14 19.35
C PHE A 184 -3.72 -13.08 19.38
N ILE A 185 -3.79 -14.04 18.45
CA ILE A 185 -4.86 -15.05 18.41
C ILE A 185 -4.87 -15.88 19.71
N GLU A 186 -3.71 -16.30 20.20
CA GLU A 186 -3.60 -17.02 21.48
C GLU A 186 -4.04 -16.16 22.67
N LYS A 187 -3.71 -14.86 22.69
CA LYS A 187 -4.18 -13.93 23.73
C LYS A 187 -5.70 -13.76 23.69
N LEU A 188 -6.31 -13.71 22.50
CA LEU A 188 -7.77 -13.66 22.32
C LEU A 188 -8.46 -14.93 22.82
N LYS A 189 -7.91 -16.12 22.50
CA LYS A 189 -8.38 -17.41 23.02
C LYS A 189 -8.41 -17.45 24.54
N ALA A 190 -7.42 -16.83 25.19
CA ALA A 190 -7.29 -16.79 26.63
C ALA A 190 -8.26 -15.79 27.31
N TYR A 191 -8.64 -14.71 26.64
CA TYR A 191 -9.46 -13.64 27.23
C TYR A 191 -10.97 -13.89 27.13
N ASP A 192 -11.47 -14.47 26.05
CA ASP A 192 -12.92 -14.70 25.86
C ASP A 192 -13.22 -15.87 24.88
N ARG A 193 -13.40 -17.08 25.44
CA ARG A 193 -13.68 -18.32 24.68
C ARG A 193 -14.92 -18.24 23.76
N PRO A 194 -16.06 -17.65 24.19
CA PRO A 194 -17.22 -17.39 23.33
C PRO A 194 -16.90 -16.51 22.13
N ALA A 195 -16.15 -15.41 22.32
CA ALA A 195 -15.77 -14.53 21.23
C ALA A 195 -14.91 -15.26 20.18
N HIS A 196 -13.97 -16.10 20.62
CA HIS A 196 -13.18 -16.96 19.73
C HIS A 196 -14.04 -17.93 18.90
N LYS A 197 -15.09 -18.53 19.48
CA LYS A 197 -16.00 -19.43 18.75
C LYS A 197 -16.88 -18.72 17.73
N LEU A 198 -17.19 -17.45 17.95
CA LEU A 198 -17.96 -16.59 17.02
C LEU A 198 -17.13 -16.04 15.86
N LEU A 199 -15.81 -16.15 15.96
CA LEU A 199 -14.87 -15.63 14.97
C LEU A 199 -14.56 -16.64 13.87
N ASP A 200 -14.89 -17.92 14.10
CA ASP A 200 -14.62 -19.09 13.25
C ASP A 200 -13.16 -19.14 12.75
N ASP A 201 -12.50 -20.30 12.78
CA ASP A 201 -11.07 -20.37 12.40
C ASP A 201 -10.86 -20.02 10.91
N THR A 202 -11.96 -19.82 10.18
CA THR A 202 -12.04 -19.15 8.90
C THR A 202 -12.79 -17.81 9.05
N THR A 203 -12.17 -16.71 8.61
CA THR A 203 -12.78 -15.41 8.22
C THR A 203 -12.95 -14.23 9.22
N HIS A 204 -12.20 -13.17 8.89
CA HIS A 204 -12.65 -11.77 8.75
C HIS A 204 -13.10 -10.89 9.93
N ARG A 205 -13.49 -11.39 11.11
CA ARG A 205 -14.01 -10.48 12.16
C ARG A 205 -12.95 -9.90 13.10
N LEU A 206 -11.80 -10.55 13.27
CA LEU A 206 -10.76 -10.09 14.20
C LEU A 206 -9.96 -8.87 13.74
N GLU A 207 -9.69 -8.77 12.43
CA GLU A 207 -8.84 -7.70 11.88
C GLU A 207 -9.57 -6.35 11.79
N ASN A 208 -10.90 -6.36 11.69
CA ASN A 208 -11.76 -5.16 11.63
C ASN A 208 -12.37 -4.76 12.99
N ALA A 209 -12.48 -5.68 13.95
CA ALA A 209 -13.06 -5.36 15.26
C ALA A 209 -12.16 -4.42 16.07
N PHE A 210 -10.84 -4.46 15.86
CA PHE A 210 -9.90 -3.59 16.56
C PHE A 210 -8.70 -3.32 15.66
N PRO A 211 -8.46 -2.08 15.20
CA PRO A 211 -7.17 -1.74 14.64
C PRO A 211 -6.15 -2.01 15.74
N LEU A 212 -5.28 -3.01 15.52
CA LEU A 212 -4.15 -3.24 16.40
C LEU A 212 -3.45 -1.89 16.60
N PRO A 213 -3.28 -1.40 17.84
CA PRO A 213 -2.48 -0.21 18.04
C PRO A 213 -1.08 -0.56 17.57
N LEU A 214 -0.65 0.03 16.45
CA LEU A 214 0.70 -0.14 15.89
C LEU A 214 1.79 0.50 16.77
N SER A 215 1.45 0.88 17.99
CA SER A 215 2.37 1.32 19.02
C SER A 215 2.03 0.63 20.33
N ILE A 216 2.89 -0.27 20.79
CA ILE A 216 3.13 -0.37 22.23
C ILE A 216 4.01 0.84 22.56
N GLU A 217 3.41 2.03 22.63
CA GLU A 217 3.90 2.97 23.62
C GLU A 217 3.41 2.45 24.98
N PRO A 218 4.27 2.39 26.01
CA PRO A 218 3.80 2.06 27.34
C PRO A 218 2.86 3.18 27.79
N TYR A 219 1.55 2.93 27.71
CA TYR A 219 0.56 3.81 28.31
C TYR A 219 0.90 3.92 29.81
N PRO A 220 1.07 5.14 30.35
CA PRO A 220 1.42 5.33 31.74
C PRO A 220 0.17 5.08 32.57
N TYR A 221 0.25 4.14 33.51
CA TYR A 221 -0.76 3.95 34.54
C TYR A 221 -0.09 3.83 35.90
N PRO A 222 -0.81 4.17 36.97
CA PRO A 222 -0.47 5.23 37.88
C PRO A 222 0.23 4.68 39.11
N TYR A 223 1.13 5.45 39.70
CA TYR A 223 1.72 5.09 40.98
C TYR A 223 0.62 4.98 42.06
N PRO A 224 0.50 3.84 42.76
CA PRO A 224 -0.18 3.82 44.04
C PRO A 224 0.76 4.41 45.10
N TYR A 225 0.25 5.38 45.84
CA TYR A 225 0.86 5.82 47.10
C TYR A 225 1.15 4.63 48.02
N PRO A 226 2.23 4.74 48.80
CA PRO A 226 2.17 4.35 50.19
C PRO A 226 2.39 5.58 51.06
N TYR A 227 1.38 5.98 51.82
CA TYR A 227 1.64 6.66 53.09
C TYR A 227 2.25 5.64 54.05
N PRO A 228 3.15 6.08 54.94
CA PRO A 228 2.72 6.13 56.32
C PRO A 228 3.18 7.39 57.09
N TYR A 229 2.24 7.90 57.88
CA TYR A 229 2.37 8.52 59.20
C TYR A 229 3.66 9.28 59.59
N ALA A 230 3.46 10.59 59.74
CA ALA A 230 3.62 11.37 60.97
C ALA A 230 5.00 11.87 61.44
N ALA A 231 4.91 13.11 61.96
CA ALA A 231 5.84 13.87 62.81
C ALA A 231 6.95 14.60 62.01
N LEU A 232 7.13 15.92 62.05
CA LEU A 232 6.91 16.96 63.06
C LEU A 232 6.56 18.28 62.33
N ARG A 233 5.47 18.98 62.66
CA ARG A 233 5.38 20.07 63.66
C ARG A 233 6.51 21.12 63.60
N THR A 234 6.05 22.37 63.45
CA THR A 234 6.61 23.65 63.95
C THR A 234 7.91 24.13 63.31
N ALA A 235 8.09 25.39 62.93
CA ALA A 235 7.33 26.63 63.10
C ALA A 235 7.67 27.58 61.94
#